data_AF-A0A9P5VY88-F1
#
_entry.id   AF-A0A9P5VY88-F1
#
_cell.length_a   1.000
_cell.length_b   1.000
_cell.length_c   1.000
_cell.angle_alpha   90.00
_cell.angle_beta   90.00
_cell.angle_gamma   90.00
#
_symmetry.space_group_name_H-M   'P 1'
#
loop_
_entity.id
_entity.type
_entity.pdbx_description
1 polymer ?
#
loop_
_entity_poly.entity_id
_entity_poly.type
_entity_poly.pdbx_seq_one_letter_code
_entity_poly.pdbx_strand_id
1 'polypeptide(L)'
;MFLECCELLLQIQEIYDTPSFIMLAPALSAQLFRLSYYMDHTFLGIDATTKISVGFFRVLANLVWFFGMAQNRAASSSSLRSRKQELGSTREYLQSMLRLAIKRMTGLLQQMDQPEVDHRRVQTHRAVLEHLRLAVLQALKSPSTQEIIKLMSNIVNIVPMQINLRSLDLNRIGAQVMRPLPNRDTPLEVHPTFPFLIHVEGVIHHISDTTGVAVQVSFPQNVVRLYYPPPDHFTVMEDDQILSTKDKKKPAQQGATSGSSRTYRLRTSIEVYPDAAWGYTAAELGITLTRSFQPDLVGHDEFICRFAQEVVTEKRQKAEEGESSTSASASRRPQQPPLQPRVETMNRTSNALTEQSQSTLEISKSTSYFITRQRTYSK
;
A
#
# COMPACT_ATOMS: atom_id res chain seq x y z
N MET A 1 -5.36 10.95 8.92
CA MET A 1 -5.03 9.51 8.86
C MET A 1 -5.74 8.69 9.92
N PHE A 2 -5.46 8.83 11.22
CA PHE A 2 -6.19 8.04 12.23
C PHE A 2 -7.70 8.30 12.17
N LEU A 3 -8.11 9.58 12.13
CA LEU A 3 -9.52 9.96 11.97
C LEU A 3 -10.11 9.47 10.63
N GLU A 4 -9.33 9.47 9.54
CA GLU A 4 -9.76 8.90 8.26
C GLU A 4 -10.01 7.38 8.37
N CYS A 5 -9.19 6.64 9.13
CA CYS A 5 -9.48 5.23 9.42
C CYS A 5 -10.76 5.06 10.24
N CYS A 6 -11.05 5.97 11.18
CA CYS A 6 -12.31 5.97 11.92
C CYS A 6 -13.52 6.28 11.01
N GLU A 7 -13.39 7.25 10.10
CA GLU A 7 -14.42 7.55 9.10
C GLU A 7 -14.69 6.35 8.19
N LEU A 8 -13.64 5.67 7.72
CA LEU A 8 -13.78 4.44 6.95
C LEU A 8 -14.47 3.33 7.74
N LEU A 9 -14.14 3.19 9.03
CA LEU A 9 -14.83 2.24 9.90
C LEU A 9 -16.33 2.54 9.99
N LEU A 10 -16.71 3.81 10.22
CA LEU A 10 -18.12 4.21 10.25
C LEU A 10 -18.81 3.89 8.93
N GLN A 11 -18.18 4.24 7.79
CA GLN A 11 -18.71 3.92 6.47
C GLN A 11 -18.89 2.40 6.29
N ILE A 12 -17.92 1.59 6.71
CA ILE A 12 -18.01 0.13 6.67
C ILE A 12 -19.20 -0.35 7.50
N GLN A 13 -19.36 0.16 8.72
CA GLN A 13 -20.43 -0.23 9.64
C GLN A 13 -21.81 0.19 9.16
N GLU A 14 -21.92 1.26 8.37
CA GLU A 14 -23.18 1.70 7.77
C GLU A 14 -23.59 0.83 6.58
N ILE A 15 -22.63 0.31 5.82
CA ILE A 15 -22.93 -0.37 4.55
C ILE A 15 -22.82 -1.89 4.63
N TYR A 16 -22.24 -2.47 5.69
CA TYR A 16 -21.80 -3.89 5.71
C TYR A 16 -22.90 -4.90 5.35
N ASP A 17 -24.16 -4.63 5.71
CA ASP A 17 -25.32 -5.49 5.45
C ASP A 17 -26.05 -5.16 4.13
N THR A 18 -25.58 -4.15 3.40
CA THR A 18 -26.15 -3.72 2.12
C THR A 18 -25.46 -4.38 0.92
N PRO A 19 -26.14 -4.51 -0.23
CA PRO A 19 -25.51 -5.01 -1.47
C PRO A 19 -24.31 -4.16 -1.94
N SER A 20 -24.26 -2.89 -1.54
CA SER A 20 -23.18 -1.98 -1.92
C SER A 20 -21.83 -2.38 -1.30
N PHE A 21 -21.86 -3.09 -0.17
CA PHE A 21 -20.65 -3.57 0.51
C PHE A 21 -19.79 -4.44 -0.39
N ILE A 22 -20.40 -5.34 -1.18
CA ILE A 22 -19.70 -6.23 -2.13
C ILE A 22 -18.79 -5.42 -3.07
N MET A 23 -19.30 -4.30 -3.56
CA MET A 23 -18.61 -3.45 -4.54
C MET A 23 -17.56 -2.54 -3.91
N LEU A 24 -17.76 -2.12 -2.65
CA LEU A 24 -16.90 -1.15 -1.96
C LEU A 24 -15.83 -1.79 -1.08
N ALA A 25 -16.06 -3.01 -0.59
CA ALA A 25 -15.16 -3.70 0.32
C ALA A 25 -13.70 -3.79 -0.17
N PRO A 26 -13.40 -4.08 -1.45
CA PRO A 26 -12.02 -4.05 -1.95
C PRO A 26 -11.33 -2.70 -1.75
N ALA A 27 -12.02 -1.61 -2.11
CA ALA A 27 -11.48 -0.26 -2.01
C ALA A 27 -11.31 0.19 -0.55
N LEU A 28 -12.33 -0.06 0.29
CA LEU A 28 -12.29 0.28 1.72
C LEU A 28 -11.19 -0.48 2.46
N SER A 29 -11.04 -1.77 2.19
CA SER A 29 -9.98 -2.59 2.76
C SER A 29 -8.59 -2.07 2.35
N ALA A 30 -8.37 -1.86 1.06
CA ALA A 30 -7.10 -1.33 0.55
C ALA A 30 -6.76 0.04 1.15
N GLN A 31 -7.75 0.92 1.33
CA GLN A 31 -7.53 2.22 1.94
C GLN A 31 -7.15 2.12 3.42
N LEU A 32 -7.82 1.26 4.20
CA LEU A 32 -7.44 0.97 5.59
C LEU A 32 -6.03 0.41 5.69
N PHE A 33 -5.64 -0.51 4.80
CA PHE A 33 -4.28 -1.03 4.74
C PHE A 33 -3.26 0.07 4.46
N ARG A 34 -3.48 0.88 3.42
CA ARG A 34 -2.57 1.96 3.06
C ARG A 34 -2.40 2.95 4.20
N LEU A 35 -3.50 3.42 4.79
CA LEU A 35 -3.44 4.38 5.89
C LEU A 35 -2.76 3.79 7.13
N SER A 36 -3.07 2.54 7.49
CA SER A 36 -2.48 1.89 8.66
C SER A 36 -0.99 1.59 8.50
N TYR A 37 -0.53 1.14 7.34
CA TYR A 37 0.91 0.99 7.08
C TYR A 37 1.62 2.35 7.00
N TYR A 38 0.97 3.35 6.40
CA TYR A 38 1.53 4.70 6.37
C TYR A 38 1.73 5.27 7.77
N MET A 39 0.74 5.13 8.66
CA MET A 39 0.86 5.58 10.05
C MET A 39 2.00 4.87 10.79
N ASP A 40 2.11 3.55 10.67
CA ASP A 40 3.11 2.76 11.43
C ASP A 40 4.55 2.95 10.95
N HIS A 41 4.75 3.20 9.65
CA HIS A 41 6.09 3.24 9.05
C HIS A 41 6.59 4.63 8.66
N THR A 42 5.74 5.66 8.72
CA THR A 42 6.13 7.05 8.38
C THR A 42 6.45 7.90 9.60
N PHE A 43 5.96 7.56 10.79
CA PHE A 43 6.23 8.35 12.00
C PHE A 43 7.17 7.63 12.96
N LEU A 44 8.21 8.33 13.38
CA LEU A 44 9.04 7.95 14.53
C LEU A 44 8.38 8.41 15.82
N GLY A 45 8.61 7.67 16.91
CA GLY A 45 8.10 8.04 18.24
C GLY A 45 6.64 7.65 18.51
N ILE A 46 6.01 6.87 17.61
CA ILE A 46 4.73 6.22 17.92
C ILE A 46 4.95 5.18 19.01
N ASP A 47 4.25 5.32 20.13
CA ASP A 47 4.28 4.37 21.23
C ASP A 47 3.68 3.01 20.83
N ALA A 48 4.13 1.94 21.47
CA ALA A 48 3.70 0.57 21.15
C ALA A 48 2.17 0.40 21.22
N THR A 49 1.50 1.08 22.17
CA THR A 49 0.03 1.02 22.30
C THR A 49 -0.67 1.65 21.11
N THR A 50 -0.18 2.80 20.64
CA THR A 50 -0.69 3.42 19.41
C THR A 50 -0.45 2.53 18.18
N LYS A 51 0.68 1.81 18.11
CA LYS A 51 0.90 0.81 17.04
C LYS A 51 -0.10 -0.33 17.08
N ILE A 52 -0.46 -0.84 18.27
CA ILE A 52 -1.56 -1.81 18.42
C ILE A 52 -2.86 -1.25 17.83
N SER A 53 -3.19 0.02 18.12
CA SER A 53 -4.39 0.65 17.57
C SER A 53 -4.39 0.67 16.04
N VAL A 54 -3.23 0.93 15.44
CA VAL A 54 -3.06 0.92 13.98
C VAL A 54 -3.21 -0.50 13.43
N GLY A 55 -2.67 -1.50 14.12
CA GLY A 55 -2.84 -2.93 13.79
C GLY A 55 -4.30 -3.40 13.83
N PHE A 56 -5.12 -2.85 14.72
CA PHE A 56 -6.57 -3.15 14.76
C PHE A 56 -7.29 -2.78 13.46
N PHE A 57 -6.92 -1.66 12.82
CA PHE A 57 -7.48 -1.31 11.51
C PHE A 57 -7.07 -2.32 10.42
N ARG A 58 -5.90 -2.95 10.51
CA ARG A 58 -5.49 -4.02 9.60
C ARG A 58 -6.30 -5.29 9.81
N VAL A 59 -6.68 -5.62 11.05
CA VAL A 59 -7.61 -6.72 11.33
C VAL A 59 -8.95 -6.45 10.65
N LEU A 60 -9.50 -5.24 10.85
CA LEU A 60 -10.74 -4.81 10.19
C LEU A 60 -10.62 -4.89 8.66
N ALA A 61 -9.54 -4.35 8.08
CA ALA A 61 -9.31 -4.38 6.64
C ALA A 61 -9.33 -5.81 6.09
N ASN A 62 -8.72 -6.77 6.79
CA ASN A 62 -8.73 -8.17 6.38
C ASN A 62 -10.14 -8.78 6.39
N LEU A 63 -10.93 -8.49 7.43
CA LEU A 63 -12.32 -8.94 7.52
C LEU A 63 -13.18 -8.33 6.42
N VAL A 64 -13.07 -7.02 6.19
CA VAL A 64 -13.82 -6.32 5.14
C VAL A 64 -13.55 -6.93 3.77
N TRP A 65 -12.27 -7.15 3.45
CA TRP A 65 -11.88 -7.84 2.22
C TRP A 65 -12.47 -9.25 2.14
N PHE A 66 -12.29 -10.04 3.20
CA PHE A 66 -12.78 -11.41 3.27
C PHE A 66 -14.28 -11.50 2.99
N PHE A 67 -15.09 -10.70 3.67
CA PHE A 67 -16.54 -10.74 3.54
C PHE A 67 -17.02 -10.19 2.20
N GLY A 68 -16.44 -9.08 1.72
CA GLY A 68 -16.79 -8.53 0.41
C GLY A 68 -16.54 -9.54 -0.72
N MET A 69 -15.39 -10.22 -0.69
CA MET A 69 -15.05 -11.21 -1.70
C MET A 69 -15.84 -12.51 -1.55
N ALA A 70 -16.14 -12.96 -0.33
CA ALA A 70 -17.00 -14.12 -0.10
C ALA A 70 -18.42 -13.88 -0.65
N GLN A 71 -19.00 -12.71 -0.40
CA GLN A 71 -20.30 -12.32 -0.94
C GLN A 71 -20.29 -12.19 -2.48
N ASN A 72 -19.23 -11.60 -3.05
CA ASN A 72 -19.09 -11.47 -4.51
C ASN A 72 -19.07 -12.85 -5.22
N ARG A 73 -18.33 -13.80 -4.64
CA ARG A 73 -18.28 -15.19 -5.13
C ARG A 73 -19.63 -15.89 -4.99
N ALA A 74 -20.32 -15.68 -3.87
CA ALA A 74 -21.67 -16.23 -3.67
C ALA A 74 -22.67 -15.69 -4.71
N ALA A 75 -22.65 -14.38 -4.99
CA ALA A 75 -23.53 -13.75 -5.98
C ALA A 75 -23.28 -14.26 -7.42
N SER A 76 -22.01 -14.51 -7.76
CA SER A 76 -21.59 -14.97 -9.09
C SER A 76 -21.90 -16.46 -9.35
N SER A 77 -22.13 -17.27 -8.31
CA SER A 77 -22.38 -18.72 -8.38
C SER A 77 -23.80 -19.13 -8.84
N SER A 78 -24.61 -18.19 -9.34
CA SER A 78 -26.00 -18.39 -9.78
C SER A 78 -26.14 -19.15 -11.11
N SER A 79 -25.03 -19.45 -11.80
CA SER A 79 -24.99 -20.26 -13.01
C SER A 79 -24.95 -21.76 -12.71
N LEU A 80 -26.02 -22.49 -13.06
CA LEU A 80 -26.23 -23.93 -12.79
C LEU A 80 -25.15 -24.87 -13.37
N ARG A 81 -24.33 -24.44 -14.35
CA ARG A 81 -23.42 -25.32 -15.10
C ARG A 81 -21.97 -25.40 -14.54
N SER A 82 -21.60 -24.56 -13.58
CA SER A 82 -20.22 -24.49 -13.00
C SER A 82 -20.12 -24.95 -11.53
N ARG A 83 -21.25 -25.40 -10.96
CA ARG A 83 -21.47 -25.45 -9.50
C ARG A 83 -20.55 -26.40 -8.70
N LYS A 84 -20.06 -27.50 -9.28
CA LYS A 84 -19.19 -28.46 -8.57
C LYS A 84 -17.72 -28.04 -8.51
N GLN A 85 -17.20 -27.40 -9.55
CA GLN A 85 -15.80 -26.94 -9.61
C GLN A 85 -15.62 -25.62 -8.85
N GLU A 86 -16.62 -24.73 -8.90
CA GLU A 86 -16.62 -23.47 -8.13
C GLU A 86 -16.83 -23.66 -6.62
N LEU A 87 -17.57 -24.69 -6.18
CA LEU A 87 -17.74 -24.97 -4.75
C LEU A 87 -16.42 -25.38 -4.08
N GLY A 88 -15.59 -26.18 -4.77
CA GLY A 88 -14.26 -26.56 -4.31
C GLY A 88 -13.36 -25.34 -4.13
N SER A 89 -13.27 -24.50 -5.16
CA SER A 89 -12.51 -23.24 -5.12
C SER A 89 -13.00 -22.27 -4.04
N THR A 90 -14.32 -22.18 -3.82
CA THR A 90 -14.88 -21.29 -2.78
C THR A 90 -14.54 -21.78 -1.37
N ARG A 91 -14.63 -23.09 -1.12
CA ARG A 91 -14.27 -23.68 0.17
C ARG A 91 -12.77 -23.49 0.47
N GLU A 92 -11.91 -23.76 -0.50
CA GLU A 92 -10.46 -23.58 -0.37
C GLU A 92 -10.08 -22.10 -0.14
N TYR A 93 -10.75 -21.19 -0.85
CA TYR A 93 -10.62 -19.76 -0.64
C TYR A 93 -11.01 -19.36 0.79
N LEU A 94 -12.20 -19.77 1.25
CA LEU A 94 -12.67 -19.47 2.61
C LEU A 94 -11.71 -20.00 3.67
N GLN A 95 -11.23 -21.24 3.54
CA GLN A 95 -10.26 -21.80 4.46
C GLN A 95 -8.95 -21.01 4.48
N SER A 96 -8.44 -20.62 3.32
CA SER A 96 -7.22 -19.83 3.21
C SER A 96 -7.38 -18.47 3.87
N MET A 97 -8.50 -17.79 3.63
CA MET A 97 -8.79 -16.48 4.24
C MET A 97 -8.96 -16.56 5.77
N LEU A 98 -9.68 -17.56 6.28
CA LEU A 98 -9.84 -17.76 7.72
C LEU A 98 -8.48 -18.03 8.40
N ARG A 99 -7.57 -18.79 7.76
CA ARG A 99 -6.21 -19.00 8.26
C ARG A 99 -5.40 -17.70 8.31
N LEU A 100 -5.51 -16.86 7.27
CA LEU A 100 -4.84 -15.55 7.24
C LEU A 100 -5.37 -14.62 8.35
N ALA A 101 -6.69 -14.58 8.55
CA ALA A 101 -7.31 -13.83 9.63
C ALA A 101 -6.82 -14.30 11.02
N ILE A 102 -6.77 -15.61 11.27
CA ILE A 102 -6.21 -16.18 12.51
C ILE A 102 -4.75 -15.76 12.69
N LYS A 103 -3.92 -15.88 11.64
CA LYS A 103 -2.50 -15.51 11.70
C LYS A 103 -2.35 -14.03 12.09
N ARG A 104 -3.11 -13.14 11.47
CA ARG A 104 -3.09 -11.70 11.79
C ARG A 104 -3.52 -11.42 13.22
N MET A 105 -4.66 -11.95 13.66
CA MET A 105 -5.15 -11.72 15.02
C MET A 105 -4.17 -12.27 16.06
N THR A 106 -3.56 -13.42 15.78
CA THR A 106 -2.53 -14.01 16.65
C THR A 106 -1.28 -13.13 16.72
N GLY A 107 -0.81 -12.62 15.59
CA GLY A 107 0.33 -11.69 15.55
C GLY A 107 0.06 -10.40 16.34
N LEU A 108 -1.14 -9.81 16.17
CA LEU A 108 -1.51 -8.62 16.93
C LEU A 108 -1.65 -8.90 18.43
N LEU A 109 -2.25 -10.03 18.83
CA LEU A 109 -2.30 -10.43 20.25
C LEU A 109 -0.89 -10.58 20.85
N GLN A 110 0.05 -11.19 20.12
CA GLN A 110 1.45 -11.29 20.57
C GLN A 110 2.14 -9.92 20.71
N GLN A 111 1.77 -8.95 19.86
CA GLN A 111 2.26 -7.58 20.00
C GLN A 111 1.64 -6.90 21.24
N MET A 112 0.39 -7.20 21.60
CA MET A 112 -0.27 -6.65 22.80
C MET A 112 0.34 -7.16 24.11
N ASP A 113 1.04 -8.30 24.07
CA ASP A 113 1.73 -8.91 25.21
C ASP A 113 3.17 -8.36 25.40
N GLN A 114 3.63 -7.43 24.55
CA GLN A 114 4.96 -6.81 24.69
C GLN A 114 5.01 -5.88 25.92
N PRO A 115 6.16 -5.81 26.63
CA PRO A 115 6.26 -5.06 27.89
C PRO A 115 6.13 -3.53 27.72
N GLU A 116 6.35 -3.01 26.52
CA GLU A 116 6.21 -1.58 26.19
C GLU A 116 4.74 -1.15 25.98
N VAL A 117 3.81 -2.11 25.91
CA VAL A 117 2.38 -1.84 25.70
C VAL A 117 1.69 -1.53 27.03
N ASP A 118 0.87 -0.49 27.04
CA ASP A 118 -0.01 -0.19 28.17
C ASP A 118 -1.17 -1.19 28.22
N HIS A 119 -0.97 -2.26 28.98
CA HIS A 119 -1.95 -3.33 29.14
C HIS A 119 -3.32 -2.85 29.62
N ARG A 120 -3.40 -1.76 30.39
CA ARG A 120 -4.69 -1.24 30.87
C ARG A 120 -5.50 -0.63 29.73
N ARG A 121 -4.84 0.08 28.80
CA ARG A 121 -5.50 0.68 27.63
C ARG A 121 -5.95 -0.35 26.62
N VAL A 122 -5.19 -1.43 26.44
CA VAL A 122 -5.48 -2.43 25.43
C VAL A 122 -6.42 -3.55 25.91
N GLN A 123 -6.69 -3.67 27.21
CA GLN A 123 -7.40 -4.81 27.80
C GLN A 123 -8.76 -5.10 27.15
N THR A 124 -9.62 -4.08 26.99
CA THR A 124 -10.94 -4.25 26.37
C THR A 124 -10.83 -4.72 24.91
N HIS A 125 -9.89 -4.13 24.16
CA HIS A 125 -9.65 -4.48 22.76
C HIS A 125 -9.06 -5.89 22.64
N ARG A 126 -8.23 -6.31 23.60
CA ARG A 126 -7.67 -7.67 23.67
C ARG A 126 -8.78 -8.70 23.79
N ALA A 127 -9.75 -8.47 24.67
CA ALA A 127 -10.90 -9.36 24.83
C ALA A 127 -11.74 -9.46 23.55
N VAL A 128 -11.99 -8.34 22.86
CA VAL A 128 -12.69 -8.32 21.56
C VAL A 128 -11.92 -9.13 20.51
N LEU A 129 -10.61 -8.94 20.43
CA LEU A 129 -9.76 -9.65 19.46
C LEU A 129 -9.64 -11.15 19.75
N GLU A 130 -9.57 -11.54 21.02
CA GLU A 130 -9.61 -12.94 21.44
C GLU A 130 -10.95 -13.59 21.08
N HIS A 131 -12.07 -12.92 21.37
CA HIS A 131 -13.40 -13.41 21.01
C HIS A 131 -13.53 -13.59 19.49
N LEU A 132 -13.10 -12.59 18.72
CA LEU A 132 -13.11 -12.64 17.26
C LEU A 132 -12.24 -13.79 16.75
N ARG A 133 -11.02 -13.96 17.28
CA ARG A 133 -10.13 -15.07 16.92
C ARG A 133 -10.77 -16.43 17.19
N LEU A 134 -11.45 -16.60 18.33
CA LEU A 134 -12.18 -17.83 18.65
C LEU A 134 -13.33 -18.08 17.67
N ALA A 135 -14.07 -17.04 17.29
CA ALA A 135 -15.12 -17.14 16.27
C ALA A 135 -14.57 -17.56 14.90
N VAL A 136 -13.43 -16.99 14.47
CA VAL A 136 -12.75 -17.40 13.22
C VAL A 136 -12.28 -18.86 13.30
N LEU A 137 -11.71 -19.27 14.44
CA LEU A 137 -11.28 -20.66 14.66
C LEU A 137 -12.46 -21.63 14.61
N GLN A 138 -13.61 -21.25 15.17
CA GLN A 138 -14.83 -22.04 15.11
C GLN A 138 -15.33 -22.17 13.67
N ALA A 139 -15.40 -21.05 12.93
CA ALA A 139 -15.78 -21.03 11.52
C ALA A 139 -14.83 -21.87 10.64
N LEU A 140 -13.53 -21.93 10.97
CA LEU A 140 -12.56 -22.77 10.27
C LEU A 140 -12.76 -24.27 10.55
N LYS A 141 -13.05 -24.64 11.81
CA LYS A 141 -13.26 -26.04 12.23
C LYS A 141 -14.60 -26.59 11.73
N SER A 142 -15.66 -25.81 11.82
CA SER A 142 -17.02 -26.18 11.47
C SER A 142 -17.68 -25.08 10.61
N PRO A 143 -17.31 -24.96 9.33
CA PRO A 143 -17.84 -23.90 8.47
C PRO A 143 -19.34 -24.10 8.23
N SER A 144 -20.14 -23.10 8.59
CA SER A 144 -21.57 -23.04 8.29
C SER A 144 -21.97 -21.61 7.93
N THR A 145 -23.06 -21.44 7.18
CA THR A 145 -23.59 -20.11 6.84
C THR A 145 -23.87 -19.28 8.10
N GLN A 146 -24.39 -19.92 9.15
CA GLN A 146 -24.69 -19.25 10.42
C GLN A 146 -23.41 -18.76 11.10
N GLU A 147 -22.33 -19.54 11.08
CA GLU A 147 -21.05 -19.11 11.65
C GLU A 147 -20.40 -17.98 10.85
N ILE A 148 -20.53 -17.99 9.52
CA ILE A 148 -20.04 -16.90 8.66
C ILE A 148 -20.84 -15.60 8.89
N ILE A 149 -22.17 -15.69 9.04
CA ILE A 149 -23.02 -14.52 9.35
C ILE A 149 -22.66 -13.94 10.74
N LYS A 150 -22.50 -14.79 11.76
CA LYS A 150 -22.04 -14.35 13.09
C LYS A 150 -20.66 -13.69 13.03
N LEU A 151 -19.75 -14.23 12.22
CA LEU A 151 -18.43 -13.63 12.07
C LEU A 151 -18.54 -12.25 11.40
N MET A 152 -19.40 -12.11 10.40
CA MET A 152 -19.64 -10.84 9.71
C MET A 152 -20.24 -9.78 10.64
N SER A 153 -21.15 -10.17 11.54
CA SER A 153 -21.71 -9.24 12.54
C SER A 153 -20.68 -8.75 13.56
N ASN A 154 -19.45 -9.28 13.60
CA ASN A 154 -18.40 -8.69 14.43
C ASN A 154 -17.86 -7.38 13.87
N ILE A 155 -18.07 -7.06 12.58
CA ILE A 155 -17.63 -5.79 11.98
C ILE A 155 -18.21 -4.58 12.74
N VAL A 156 -19.49 -4.65 13.12
CA VAL A 156 -20.17 -3.56 13.86
C VAL A 156 -19.70 -3.42 15.31
N ASN A 157 -19.07 -4.47 15.86
CA ASN A 157 -18.57 -4.45 17.24
C ASN A 157 -17.14 -3.91 17.35
N ILE A 158 -16.47 -3.65 16.21
CA ILE A 158 -15.12 -3.07 16.21
C ILE A 158 -15.23 -1.58 16.53
N VAL A 159 -14.55 -1.16 17.60
CA VAL A 159 -14.43 0.22 18.04
C VAL A 159 -12.97 0.63 17.96
N PRO A 160 -12.64 1.84 17.46
CA PRO A 160 -11.26 2.27 17.35
C PRO A 160 -10.69 2.56 18.75
N MET A 161 -9.49 2.06 19.00
CA MET A 161 -8.79 2.34 20.26
C MET A 161 -8.31 3.80 20.29
N GLN A 162 -8.45 4.47 21.42
CA GLN A 162 -7.94 5.84 21.58
C GLN A 162 -6.41 5.85 21.49
N ILE A 163 -5.88 6.67 20.58
CA ILE A 163 -4.44 6.91 20.44
C ILE A 163 -3.99 8.12 21.27
N ASN A 164 -2.74 8.08 21.74
CA ASN A 164 -2.19 9.21 22.48
C ASN A 164 -1.43 10.14 21.51
N LEU A 165 -2.02 11.29 21.21
CA LEU A 165 -1.41 12.30 20.33
C LEU A 165 -0.47 13.26 21.06
N ARG A 166 -0.35 13.16 22.39
CA ARG A 166 0.47 14.10 23.21
C ARG A 166 1.96 13.75 23.23
N SER A 167 2.41 12.80 22.40
CA SER A 167 3.83 12.46 22.30
C SER A 167 4.61 13.62 21.68
N LEU A 168 5.51 14.23 22.45
CA LEU A 168 6.34 15.36 22.01
C LEU A 168 7.42 14.96 20.99
N ASP A 169 7.70 13.66 20.83
CA ASP A 169 8.78 13.13 20.00
C ASP A 169 8.30 12.58 18.64
N LEU A 170 7.02 12.83 18.29
CA LEU A 170 6.44 12.35 17.04
C LEU A 170 7.04 13.10 15.84
N ASN A 171 7.92 12.45 15.09
CA ASN A 171 8.55 13.02 13.90
C ASN A 171 8.12 12.25 12.66
N ARG A 172 7.72 12.98 11.60
CA ARG A 172 7.36 12.38 10.32
C ARG A 172 8.61 12.24 9.45
N ILE A 173 8.86 11.04 8.94
CA ILE A 173 9.86 10.80 7.90
C ILE A 173 9.44 11.59 6.66
N GLY A 174 10.36 12.41 6.16
CA GLY A 174 10.17 13.19 4.95
C GLY A 174 11.44 13.19 4.13
N ALA A 175 11.31 13.27 2.82
CA ALA A 175 12.44 13.32 1.92
C ALA A 175 12.20 14.30 0.77
N GLN A 176 13.29 14.79 0.22
CA GLN A 176 13.30 15.68 -0.93
C GLN A 176 14.36 15.22 -1.93
N VAL A 177 13.95 15.06 -3.18
CA VAL A 177 14.87 14.88 -4.31
C VAL A 177 15.42 16.27 -4.68
N MET A 178 16.73 16.42 -4.63
CA MET A 178 17.47 17.64 -4.99
C MET A 178 18.04 17.57 -6.41
N ARG A 179 18.37 16.35 -6.88
CA ARG A 179 18.78 16.06 -8.25
C ARG A 179 18.18 14.73 -8.73
N PRO A 180 17.88 14.58 -10.02
CA PRO A 180 18.08 15.58 -11.08
C PRO A 180 17.08 16.73 -10.98
N LEU A 181 17.41 17.86 -11.61
CA LEU A 181 16.48 18.98 -11.76
C LEU A 181 15.54 18.71 -12.95
N PRO A 182 14.27 19.15 -12.88
CA PRO A 182 13.38 19.07 -14.03
C PRO A 182 13.95 19.81 -15.25
N ASN A 183 13.95 19.14 -16.40
CA ASN A 183 14.58 19.61 -17.63
C ASN A 183 13.64 19.51 -18.84
N ARG A 184 12.37 19.88 -18.66
CA ARG A 184 11.35 19.78 -19.72
C ARG A 184 11.73 20.51 -21.01
N ASP A 185 12.35 21.68 -20.87
CA ASP A 185 12.73 22.53 -22.01
C ASP A 185 13.99 22.03 -22.73
N THR A 186 14.84 21.26 -22.02
CA THR A 186 16.08 20.68 -22.54
C THR A 186 16.21 19.22 -22.11
N PRO A 187 15.41 18.31 -22.72
CA PRO A 187 15.48 16.89 -22.42
C PRO A 187 16.89 16.33 -22.67
N LEU A 188 17.31 15.36 -21.87
CA LEU A 188 18.60 14.70 -22.04
C LEU A 188 18.55 13.79 -23.27
N GLU A 189 19.42 14.05 -24.25
CA GLU A 189 19.58 13.15 -25.38
C GLU A 189 20.32 11.87 -24.97
N VAL A 190 19.68 10.71 -25.14
CA VAL A 190 20.22 9.41 -24.77
C VAL A 190 20.41 8.51 -26.00
N HIS A 191 21.52 7.79 -26.04
CA HIS A 191 21.78 6.81 -27.08
C HIS A 191 20.84 5.61 -26.91
N PRO A 192 20.21 5.09 -27.98
CA PRO A 192 19.18 4.05 -27.85
C PRO A 192 19.64 2.69 -27.34
N THR A 193 20.93 2.39 -27.51
CA THR A 193 21.49 1.04 -27.23
C THR A 193 22.27 1.00 -25.91
N PHE A 194 22.73 2.14 -25.42
CA PHE A 194 23.63 2.18 -24.26
C PHE A 194 22.87 2.70 -23.04
N PRO A 195 23.16 2.14 -21.85
CA PRO A 195 22.63 2.71 -20.63
C PRO A 195 23.14 4.14 -20.43
N PHE A 196 22.35 4.95 -19.74
CA PHE A 196 22.75 6.27 -19.28
C PHE A 196 22.59 6.36 -17.76
N LEU A 197 23.34 7.28 -17.16
CA LEU A 197 23.33 7.48 -15.71
C LEU A 197 22.43 8.65 -15.34
N ILE A 198 21.56 8.42 -14.37
CA ILE A 198 20.82 9.48 -13.68
C ILE A 198 21.47 9.66 -12.30
N HIS A 199 22.08 10.82 -12.09
CA HIS A 199 22.60 11.20 -10.77
C HIS A 199 21.46 11.68 -9.89
N VAL A 200 21.24 10.97 -8.78
CA VAL A 200 20.20 11.27 -7.82
C VAL A 200 20.84 11.76 -6.53
N GLU A 201 20.48 12.98 -6.14
CA GLU A 201 20.82 13.52 -4.84
C GLU A 201 19.52 13.85 -4.09
N GLY A 202 19.47 13.53 -2.81
CA GLY A 202 18.30 13.82 -1.99
C GLY A 202 18.65 13.99 -0.51
N VAL A 203 17.73 14.57 0.24
CA VAL A 203 17.81 14.71 1.69
C VAL A 203 16.64 13.94 2.30
N ILE A 204 16.93 13.16 3.34
CA ILE A 204 15.96 12.34 4.07
C ILE A 204 16.03 12.76 5.52
N HIS A 205 14.91 13.25 6.04
CA HIS A 205 14.76 13.73 7.41
C HIS A 205 14.10 12.69 8.28
N HIS A 206 14.47 12.73 9.55
CA HIS A 206 13.85 12.02 10.64
C HIS A 206 13.74 10.51 10.42
N ILE A 207 14.86 9.86 10.11
CA ILE A 207 14.92 8.41 9.91
C ILE A 207 15.91 7.76 10.90
N SER A 208 15.58 6.55 11.37
CA SER A 208 16.42 5.78 12.30
C SER A 208 17.65 5.18 11.62
N ASP A 209 17.46 4.72 10.39
CA ASP A 209 18.44 4.04 9.55
C ASP A 209 18.00 4.14 8.09
N THR A 210 18.92 3.96 7.16
CA THR A 210 18.66 4.07 5.71
C THR A 210 18.26 2.73 5.08
N THR A 211 18.06 1.69 5.89
CA THR A 211 17.69 0.35 5.40
C THR A 211 16.34 0.43 4.72
N GLY A 212 16.27 -0.10 3.51
CA GLY A 212 15.04 -0.11 2.72
C GLY A 212 14.70 1.22 2.05
N VAL A 213 15.53 2.26 2.17
CA VAL A 213 15.37 3.44 1.32
C VAL A 213 15.73 3.08 -0.12
N ALA A 214 14.85 3.40 -1.05
CA ALA A 214 15.04 3.18 -2.47
C ALA A 214 14.78 4.46 -3.27
N VAL A 215 15.40 4.53 -4.45
CA VAL A 215 14.98 5.45 -5.50
C VAL A 215 14.03 4.69 -6.42
N GLN A 216 12.79 5.16 -6.47
CA GLN A 216 11.78 4.70 -7.41
C GLN A 216 11.88 5.53 -8.69
N VAL A 217 12.03 4.84 -9.83
CA VAL A 217 11.95 5.45 -11.16
C VAL A 217 10.70 4.92 -11.86
N SER A 218 9.77 5.82 -12.13
CA SER A 218 8.57 5.58 -12.92
C SER A 218 8.86 5.95 -14.37
N PHE A 219 8.74 4.98 -15.27
CA PHE A 219 8.98 5.11 -16.69
C PHE A 219 7.68 5.38 -17.45
N PRO A 220 7.76 5.81 -18.72
CA PRO A 220 6.62 5.79 -19.62
C PRO A 220 5.97 4.39 -19.62
N GLN A 221 4.63 4.34 -19.75
CA GLN A 221 3.84 3.10 -19.71
C GLN A 221 3.66 2.49 -18.30
N ASN A 222 3.86 3.28 -17.25
CA ASN A 222 3.64 2.87 -15.85
C ASN A 222 4.56 1.75 -15.36
N VAL A 223 5.69 1.51 -16.03
CA VAL A 223 6.73 0.61 -15.52
C VAL A 223 7.44 1.31 -14.37
N VAL A 224 7.54 0.66 -13.21
CA VAL A 224 8.19 1.21 -12.02
C VAL A 224 9.36 0.31 -11.65
N ARG A 225 10.53 0.89 -11.41
CA ARG A 225 11.70 0.16 -10.87
C ARG A 225 12.21 0.80 -9.59
N LEU A 226 12.64 -0.06 -8.67
CA LEU A 226 13.23 0.35 -7.39
C LEU A 226 14.74 0.08 -7.42
N TYR A 227 15.51 1.09 -7.07
CA TYR A 227 16.96 1.01 -6.95
C TYR A 227 17.35 1.27 -5.50
N TYR A 228 17.94 0.28 -4.84
CA TYR A 228 18.40 0.38 -3.45
C TYR A 228 19.85 0.87 -3.42
N PRO A 229 20.12 2.11 -2.95
CA PRO A 229 21.47 2.61 -2.88
C PRO A 229 22.31 1.84 -1.86
N PRO A 230 23.59 1.60 -2.13
CA PRO A 230 24.55 1.12 -1.15
C PRO A 230 24.62 1.99 0.13
N PRO A 231 24.96 1.42 1.31
CA PRO A 231 25.00 2.18 2.57
C PRO A 231 25.96 3.38 2.56
N ASP A 232 27.07 3.30 1.83
CA ASP A 232 28.08 4.36 1.68
C ASP A 232 27.61 5.55 0.83
N HIS A 233 26.49 5.41 0.11
CA HIS A 233 25.85 6.51 -0.61
C HIS A 233 25.07 7.45 0.33
N PHE A 234 24.93 7.10 1.60
CA PHE A 234 24.24 7.90 2.61
C PHE A 234 25.25 8.56 3.55
N THR A 235 25.20 9.89 3.63
CA THR A 235 26.03 10.68 4.53
C THR A 235 25.17 11.33 5.60
N VAL A 236 25.53 11.16 6.87
CA VAL A 236 24.83 11.83 7.98
C VAL A 236 25.03 13.33 7.84
N MET A 237 23.95 14.08 7.90
CA MET A 237 23.99 15.53 8.06
C MET A 237 23.95 15.81 9.55
N GLU A 238 25.06 16.28 10.12
CA GLU A 238 25.07 16.78 11.50
C GLU A 238 24.18 18.03 11.57
N ASP A 239 23.28 18.10 12.56
CA ASP A 239 22.37 19.23 12.81
C ASP A 239 23.12 20.47 13.36
N ASP A 240 24.36 20.73 12.90
CA ASP A 240 25.30 21.66 13.50
C ASP A 240 25.20 23.10 12.97
N GLN A 241 24.08 23.50 12.36
CA GLN A 241 23.90 24.89 11.86
C GLN A 241 22.58 25.59 12.23
N ILE A 242 21.71 25.03 13.08
CA ILE A 242 20.46 25.73 13.47
C ILE A 242 20.46 26.27 14.92
N LEU A 243 21.43 25.91 15.77
CA LEU A 243 21.53 26.44 17.14
C LEU A 243 22.95 26.86 17.53
N SER A 244 23.58 27.72 16.70
CA SER A 244 24.73 28.51 17.14
C SER A 244 24.30 29.97 17.33
N THR A 245 23.58 30.23 18.42
CA THR A 245 23.78 31.42 19.25
C THR A 245 23.12 31.20 20.62
N LYS A 246 23.97 31.03 21.65
CA LYS A 246 23.67 31.09 23.11
C LYS A 246 22.85 29.89 23.64
N ASP A 247 23.26 29.10 24.62
CA ASP A 247 24.21 29.28 25.72
C ASP A 247 24.82 27.92 26.10
N LYS A 248 26.10 27.96 26.50
CA LYS A 248 26.82 26.80 27.05
C LYS A 248 26.25 26.41 28.42
N LYS A 249 25.48 25.32 28.47
CA LYS A 249 25.41 24.45 29.65
C LYS A 249 25.45 22.98 29.21
N LYS A 250 26.52 22.28 29.58
CA LYS A 250 26.64 20.82 29.48
C LYS A 250 25.46 20.16 30.20
N PRO A 251 24.82 19.13 29.62
CA PRO A 251 24.28 18.05 30.41
C PRO A 251 25.18 16.82 30.36
N ALA A 252 25.11 16.10 31.47
CA ALA A 252 25.83 14.88 31.76
C ALA A 252 25.44 13.72 30.82
N GLN A 253 26.37 12.77 30.72
CA GLN A 253 26.15 11.44 30.17
C GLN A 253 24.89 10.81 30.79
N GLN A 254 23.85 10.64 29.98
CA GLN A 254 22.75 9.71 30.24
C GLN A 254 22.64 8.77 29.04
N GLY A 255 22.38 7.50 29.37
CA GLY A 255 22.52 6.34 28.51
C GLY A 255 21.79 6.45 27.17
N ALA A 256 22.47 5.98 26.14
CA ALA A 256 21.92 5.69 24.84
C ALA A 256 20.87 4.58 24.95
N THR A 257 19.59 4.94 24.92
CA THR A 257 18.49 4.10 24.39
C THR A 257 17.28 4.99 24.07
N SER A 258 17.39 5.84 23.06
CA SER A 258 16.27 6.24 22.21
C SER A 258 16.83 6.43 20.81
N GLY A 259 16.18 5.84 19.80
CA GLY A 259 16.68 5.87 18.43
C GLY A 259 16.79 7.32 17.95
N SER A 260 18.00 7.87 17.91
CA SER A 260 18.24 9.24 17.48
C SER A 260 17.76 9.39 16.04
N SER A 261 16.68 10.13 15.85
CA SER A 261 16.20 10.59 14.55
C SER A 261 17.34 11.36 13.87
N ARG A 262 17.72 10.98 12.64
CA ARG A 262 18.84 11.61 11.90
C ARG A 262 18.38 12.14 10.55
N THR A 263 19.11 13.11 10.04
CA THR A 263 19.02 13.57 8.65
C THR A 263 20.15 12.97 7.83
N TYR A 264 19.84 12.43 6.66
CA TYR A 264 20.80 11.86 5.73
C TYR A 264 20.76 12.57 4.39
N ARG A 265 21.92 12.75 3.77
CA ARG A 265 22.05 13.11 2.36
C ARG A 265 22.38 11.86 1.56
N LEU A 266 21.53 11.53 0.60
CA LEU A 266 21.72 10.49 -0.39
C LEU A 266 22.44 11.08 -1.61
N ARG A 267 23.48 10.39 -2.09
CA ARG A 267 24.12 10.65 -3.38
C ARG A 267 24.37 9.33 -4.09
N THR A 268 23.62 9.06 -5.15
CA THR A 268 23.70 7.81 -5.90
C THR A 268 23.59 8.06 -7.40
N SER A 269 23.99 7.07 -8.19
CA SER A 269 23.78 7.06 -9.64
C SER A 269 22.97 5.84 -10.01
N ILE A 270 22.01 6.01 -10.90
CA ILE A 270 21.13 4.95 -11.37
C ILE A 270 21.41 4.71 -12.85
N GLU A 271 21.72 3.46 -13.19
CA GLU A 271 21.87 3.04 -14.57
C GLU A 271 20.49 2.72 -15.17
N VAL A 272 20.14 3.45 -16.23
CA VAL A 272 18.86 3.30 -16.92
C VAL A 272 19.10 2.84 -18.35
N TYR A 273 18.41 1.77 -18.73
CA TYR A 273 18.43 1.21 -20.08
C TYR A 273 17.24 1.77 -20.86
N PRO A 274 17.47 2.50 -21.97
CA PRO A 274 16.39 2.99 -22.81
C PRO A 274 15.54 1.85 -23.36
N ASP A 275 14.22 1.96 -23.24
CA ASP A 275 13.31 1.00 -23.86
C ASP A 275 13.18 1.29 -25.36
N ALA A 276 13.09 0.24 -26.17
CA ALA A 276 12.80 0.36 -27.60
C ALA A 276 11.45 1.08 -27.85
N ALA A 277 10.51 0.97 -26.91
CA ALA A 277 9.22 1.65 -26.96
C ALA A 277 9.28 3.16 -26.66
N TRP A 278 10.42 3.68 -26.19
CA TRP A 278 10.62 5.12 -26.05
C TRP A 278 10.87 5.70 -27.45
N GLY A 279 9.85 6.40 -27.95
CA GLY A 279 9.91 7.06 -29.25
C GLY A 279 10.92 8.22 -29.30
N TYR A 280 10.85 9.03 -30.34
CA TYR A 280 11.73 10.19 -30.52
C TYR A 280 11.22 11.46 -29.82
N THR A 281 10.04 11.40 -29.21
CA THR A 281 9.49 12.49 -28.39
C THR A 281 10.05 12.42 -26.98
N ALA A 282 10.07 13.56 -26.28
CA ALA A 282 10.50 13.60 -24.89
C ALA A 282 9.65 12.65 -24.03
N ALA A 283 10.32 11.72 -23.36
CA ALA A 283 9.74 10.79 -22.40
C ALA A 283 9.99 11.32 -20.99
N GLU A 284 8.96 11.27 -20.14
CA GLU A 284 9.05 11.67 -18.74
C GLU A 284 9.42 10.48 -17.87
N LEU A 285 10.43 10.66 -17.02
CA LEU A 285 10.81 9.78 -15.93
C LEU A 285 10.41 10.44 -14.61
N GLY A 286 9.61 9.77 -13.79
CA GLY A 286 9.30 10.21 -12.44
C GLY A 286 10.31 9.64 -11.45
N ILE A 287 10.99 10.48 -10.67
CA ILE A 287 11.98 10.06 -9.68
C ILE A 287 11.45 10.39 -8.29
N THR A 288 11.31 9.38 -7.45
CA THR A 288 10.76 9.50 -6.10
C THR A 288 11.62 8.71 -5.11
N LEU A 289 11.79 9.22 -3.89
CA LEU A 289 12.37 8.45 -2.79
C LEU A 289 11.27 7.69 -2.07
N THR A 290 11.50 6.40 -1.88
CA THR A 290 10.58 5.50 -1.19
C THR A 290 11.28 4.78 -0.06
N ARG A 291 10.50 4.23 0.87
CA ARG A 291 10.97 3.36 1.93
C ARG A 291 10.22 2.04 1.86
N SER A 292 10.95 0.94 1.78
CA SER A 292 10.38 -0.41 1.89
C SER A 292 9.98 -0.69 3.34
N PHE A 293 8.88 -1.42 3.50
CA PHE A 293 8.47 -1.96 4.78
C PHE A 293 8.00 -3.40 4.62
N GLN A 294 7.98 -4.13 5.74
CA GLN A 294 7.48 -5.49 5.77
C GLN A 294 6.01 -5.47 6.21
N PRO A 295 5.06 -5.89 5.37
CA PRO A 295 3.67 -6.01 5.80
C PRO A 295 3.46 -7.23 6.71
N ASP A 296 2.39 -7.19 7.50
CA ASP A 296 2.01 -8.23 8.44
C ASP A 296 1.76 -9.58 7.73
N LEU A 297 1.15 -9.52 6.53
CA LEU A 297 0.88 -10.69 5.67
C LEU A 297 1.43 -10.45 4.25
N VAL A 298 2.73 -10.68 4.10
CA VAL A 298 3.47 -10.58 2.82
C VAL A 298 2.76 -11.28 1.67
N GLY A 299 2.67 -10.59 0.55
CA GLY A 299 1.99 -11.01 -0.67
C GLY A 299 0.47 -10.81 -0.60
N HIS A 300 -0.15 -11.01 0.55
CA HIS A 300 -1.60 -10.87 0.69
C HIS A 300 -2.04 -9.40 0.77
N ASP A 301 -1.37 -8.60 1.59
CA ASP A 301 -1.74 -7.20 1.79
C ASP A 301 -1.45 -6.37 0.54
N GLU A 302 -0.32 -6.64 -0.12
CA GLU A 302 0.03 -6.06 -1.41
C GLU A 302 -0.98 -6.42 -2.48
N PHE A 303 -1.41 -7.69 -2.52
CA PHE A 303 -2.42 -8.14 -3.46
C PHE A 303 -3.74 -7.38 -3.28
N ILE A 304 -4.20 -7.20 -2.05
CA ILE A 304 -5.43 -6.42 -1.76
C ILE A 304 -5.29 -4.98 -2.25
N CYS A 305 -4.17 -4.34 -1.93
CA CYS A 305 -3.92 -2.96 -2.33
C CYS A 305 -3.85 -2.80 -3.87
N ARG A 306 -3.19 -3.74 -4.55
CA ARG A 306 -3.06 -3.74 -6.02
C ARG A 306 -4.39 -4.03 -6.71
N PHE A 307 -5.14 -5.01 -6.24
CA PHE A 307 -6.46 -5.35 -6.78
C PHE A 307 -7.41 -4.15 -6.74
N ALA A 308 -7.44 -3.41 -5.63
CA ALA A 308 -8.28 -2.22 -5.53
C ALA A 308 -7.88 -1.14 -6.54
N GLN A 309 -6.57 -0.96 -6.80
CA GLN A 309 -6.08 -0.03 -7.81
C GLN A 309 -6.51 -0.47 -9.22
N GLU A 310 -6.35 -1.76 -9.54
CA GLU A 310 -6.77 -2.33 -10.82
C GLU A 310 -8.27 -2.08 -11.09
N VAL A 311 -9.13 -2.36 -10.10
CA VAL A 311 -10.58 -2.10 -10.21
C VAL A 311 -10.89 -0.62 -10.44
N VAL A 312 -10.16 0.30 -9.80
CA VAL A 312 -10.33 1.74 -10.01
C VAL A 312 -9.87 2.15 -11.42
N THR A 313 -8.74 1.62 -11.88
CA THR A 313 -8.23 1.92 -13.23
C THR A 313 -9.15 1.40 -14.32
N GLU A 314 -9.70 0.19 -14.19
CA GLU A 314 -10.68 -0.35 -15.13
C GLU A 314 -11.95 0.48 -15.19
N LYS A 315 -12.45 0.94 -14.04
CA LYS A 315 -13.63 1.82 -13.99
C LYS A 315 -13.38 3.15 -14.69
N ARG A 316 -12.18 3.72 -14.53
CA ARG A 316 -11.79 4.96 -15.18
C ARG A 316 -11.67 4.78 -16.69
N GLN A 317 -11.01 3.72 -17.15
CA GLN A 317 -10.91 3.40 -18.58
C GLN A 317 -12.28 3.23 -19.23
N LYS A 318 -13.20 2.50 -18.57
CA LYS A 318 -14.58 2.33 -19.06
C LYS A 318 -15.37 3.65 -19.10
N ALA A 319 -15.11 4.58 -18.19
CA ALA A 319 -15.73 5.92 -18.22
C ALA A 319 -15.18 6.76 -19.40
N GLU A 320 -13.87 6.72 -19.62
CA GLU A 320 -13.20 7.43 -20.72
C GLU A 320 -13.62 6.86 -22.10
N GLU A 321 -13.79 5.54 -22.21
CA GLU A 321 -14.33 4.89 -23.42
C GLU A 321 -15.82 5.21 -23.64
N GLY A 322 -16.61 5.28 -22.57
CA GLY A 322 -18.03 5.65 -22.61
C GLY A 322 -18.26 7.06 -23.15
N GLU A 323 -17.47 8.04 -22.73
CA GLU A 323 -17.56 9.42 -23.21
C GLU A 323 -17.10 9.59 -24.68
N SER A 324 -16.15 8.76 -25.12
CA SER A 324 -15.68 8.78 -26.53
C SER A 324 -16.74 8.28 -27.52
N SER A 325 -17.64 7.39 -27.09
CA SER A 325 -18.70 6.80 -27.93
C SER A 325 -19.96 7.67 -28.08
N THR A 326 -20.12 8.73 -27.29
CA THR A 326 -21.25 9.68 -27.41
C THR A 326 -21.07 10.75 -28.49
N SER A 327 -19.90 10.83 -29.16
CA SER A 327 -19.65 11.81 -30.23
C SER A 327 -19.86 11.28 -31.65
N ALA A 328 -20.16 10.00 -31.83
CA ALA A 328 -20.27 9.40 -33.16
C ALA A 328 -21.36 8.32 -33.27
N SER A 329 -22.64 8.69 -33.22
CA SER A 329 -23.71 7.98 -33.96
C SER A 329 -25.09 8.62 -33.78
N ALA A 330 -25.45 9.55 -34.67
CA ALA A 330 -26.84 9.80 -35.03
C ALA A 330 -27.20 8.91 -36.24
N SER A 331 -27.66 7.68 -35.99
CA SER A 331 -28.55 6.98 -36.93
C SER A 331 -29.23 5.79 -36.26
N ARG A 332 -30.57 5.79 -36.32
CA ARG A 332 -31.49 4.87 -35.62
C ARG A 332 -31.49 3.46 -36.21
N ARG A 333 -31.48 2.43 -35.35
CA ARG A 333 -32.38 1.26 -35.42
C ARG A 333 -32.40 0.52 -34.06
N PRO A 334 -33.53 -0.08 -33.65
CA PRO A 334 -33.66 -0.70 -32.33
C PRO A 334 -33.13 -2.15 -32.36
N GLN A 335 -32.17 -2.48 -31.50
CA GLN A 335 -31.79 -3.86 -31.22
C GLN A 335 -31.63 -4.07 -29.71
N GLN A 336 -32.34 -5.10 -29.25
CA GLN A 336 -32.25 -5.97 -28.07
C GLN A 336 -31.45 -5.57 -26.82
N PRO A 337 -31.91 -6.00 -25.62
CA PRO A 337 -31.22 -5.71 -24.36
C PRO A 337 -29.84 -6.37 -24.30
N PRO A 338 -28.84 -5.72 -23.67
CA PRO A 338 -27.47 -6.21 -23.67
C PRO A 338 -27.32 -7.47 -22.81
N LEU A 339 -26.70 -8.49 -23.40
CA LEU A 339 -26.14 -9.64 -22.70
C LEU A 339 -25.03 -9.15 -21.74
N GLN A 340 -25.13 -9.58 -20.49
CA GLN A 340 -24.15 -9.32 -19.44
C GLN A 340 -22.76 -9.83 -19.84
N PRO A 341 -21.67 -9.11 -19.48
CA PRO A 341 -20.32 -9.55 -19.82
C PRO A 341 -19.97 -10.83 -19.07
N ARG A 342 -19.65 -11.86 -19.86
CA ARG A 342 -19.09 -13.13 -19.42
C ARG A 342 -17.69 -12.87 -18.86
N VAL A 343 -17.49 -13.11 -17.57
CA VAL A 343 -16.18 -13.14 -16.94
C VAL A 343 -15.45 -14.37 -17.47
N GLU A 344 -14.68 -14.20 -18.54
CA GLU A 344 -13.72 -15.21 -18.98
C GLU A 344 -12.54 -15.20 -18.01
N THR A 345 -12.35 -16.33 -17.35
CA THR A 345 -11.15 -16.69 -16.59
C THR A 345 -9.90 -16.42 -17.44
N MET A 346 -9.21 -15.30 -17.17
CA MET A 346 -7.88 -15.05 -17.68
C MET A 346 -6.88 -15.99 -16.99
N ASN A 347 -6.68 -17.16 -17.58
CA ASN A 347 -5.39 -17.85 -17.49
C ASN A 347 -4.40 -17.11 -18.39
N ARG A 348 -3.78 -16.04 -17.86
CA ARG A 348 -2.51 -15.52 -18.37
C ARG A 348 -1.42 -15.83 -17.36
N THR A 349 -0.82 -17.00 -17.51
CA THR A 349 0.54 -17.25 -17.02
C THR A 349 1.51 -16.35 -17.79
N SER A 350 1.82 -15.18 -17.24
CA SER A 350 3.03 -14.45 -17.61
C SER A 350 4.19 -15.04 -16.81
N ASN A 351 5.21 -15.49 -17.52
CA ASN A 351 6.45 -15.95 -16.91
C ASN A 351 7.10 -14.79 -16.16
N ALA A 352 7.18 -14.96 -14.84
CA ALA A 352 7.74 -14.04 -13.89
C ALA A 352 9.26 -13.90 -14.06
N LEU A 353 9.72 -12.69 -14.40
CA LEU A 353 10.88 -12.14 -13.72
C LEU A 353 10.43 -11.87 -12.29
N THR A 354 11.19 -12.37 -11.33
CA THR A 354 10.95 -12.25 -9.89
C THR A 354 11.07 -10.78 -9.47
N GLU A 355 10.04 -9.98 -9.76
CA GLU A 355 9.84 -8.69 -9.12
C GLU A 355 9.65 -8.97 -7.64
N GLN A 356 10.69 -8.69 -6.85
CA GLN A 356 10.56 -8.61 -5.40
C GLN A 356 9.53 -7.54 -5.08
N SER A 357 8.28 -7.95 -4.90
CA SER A 357 7.16 -7.16 -4.42
C SER A 357 7.41 -6.80 -2.95
N GLN A 358 8.40 -5.97 -2.67
CA GLN A 358 8.52 -5.32 -1.38
C GLN A 358 7.53 -4.16 -1.35
N SER A 359 6.76 -4.08 -0.26
CA SER A 359 5.83 -2.97 -0.06
C SER A 359 6.63 -1.68 0.17
N THR A 360 6.29 -0.60 -0.55
CA THR A 360 6.97 0.69 -0.44
C THR A 360 6.02 1.81 -0.01
N LEU A 361 6.57 2.82 0.65
CA LEU A 361 5.91 4.09 0.95
C LEU A 361 6.68 5.23 0.31
N GLU A 362 5.98 6.12 -0.39
CA GLU A 362 6.56 7.36 -0.89
C GLU A 362 6.88 8.29 0.28
N ILE A 363 8.15 8.67 0.39
CA ILE A 363 8.64 9.60 1.43
C ILE A 363 9.02 10.96 0.84
N SER A 364 9.12 11.09 -0.49
CA SER A 364 9.27 12.37 -1.20
C SER A 364 8.18 12.62 -2.22
N LYS A 365 8.06 13.87 -2.67
CA LYS A 365 7.35 14.17 -3.92
C LYS A 365 8.15 13.62 -5.11
N SER A 366 7.45 13.25 -6.18
CA SER A 366 8.07 12.87 -7.45
C SER A 366 8.67 14.08 -8.16
N THR A 367 9.83 13.91 -8.78
CA THR A 367 10.48 14.88 -9.66
C THR A 367 10.51 14.35 -11.08
N SER A 368 9.96 15.12 -12.02
CA SER A 368 9.94 14.79 -13.44
C SER A 368 11.28 15.08 -14.10
N TYR A 369 11.82 14.12 -14.84
CA TYR A 369 13.06 14.23 -15.61
C TYR A 369 12.81 13.75 -17.04
N PHE A 370 13.13 14.59 -18.03
CA PHE A 370 12.80 14.36 -19.43
C PHE A 370 14.00 13.89 -20.22
N ILE A 371 13.80 12.88 -21.04
CA ILE A 371 14.81 12.29 -21.92
C ILE A 371 14.29 12.22 -23.36
N THR A 372 15.18 12.30 -24.33
CA THR A 372 14.88 12.15 -25.77
C THR A 372 15.84 11.16 -26.39
N ARG A 373 15.34 10.29 -27.27
CA ARG A 373 16.16 9.32 -27.97
C ARG A 373 16.96 10.00 -29.09
N GLN A 374 18.28 9.86 -29.07
CA GLN A 374 19.13 10.36 -30.14
C GLN A 374 18.84 9.61 -31.45
N ARG A 375 18.75 10.34 -32.56
CA ARG A 375 18.63 9.72 -33.89
C ARG A 375 19.98 9.15 -34.31
N THR A 376 20.11 7.84 -34.28
CA THR A 376 21.24 7.15 -34.90
C THR A 376 21.04 7.15 -36.41
N TYR A 377 21.51 8.19 -37.09
CA TYR A 377 21.67 8.14 -38.54
C TYR A 377 22.85 7.23 -38.84
N SER A 378 22.58 6.01 -39.30
CA SER A 378 23.62 5.18 -39.93
C SER A 378 24.05 5.91 -41.20
N LYS A 379 25.30 6.38 -41.24
CA LYS A 379 25.95 6.83 -42.47
C LYS A 379 26.33 5.63 -43.33
#